data_AF-A0AA43UKY2-F1
#
_entry.id   AF-A0AA43UKY2-F1
#
_cell.length_a   1.000
_cell.length_b   1.000
_cell.length_c   1.000
_cell.angle_alpha   90.00
_cell.angle_beta   90.00
_cell.angle_gamma   90.00
#
_symmetry.space_group_name_H-M   'P 1'
#
loop_
_entity.id
_entity.type
_entity.pdbx_description
1 polymer ?
#
loop_
_entity_poly.entity_id
_entity_poly.type
_entity_poly.pdbx_seq_one_letter_code
_entity_poly.pdbx_strand_id
1 'polypeptide(L)' 'EVAVKSLVNTLKEESDGAVAIVFDGVISQRILDVSTEKGIRTVVGTRKGNITKMPADITIWTKEDLY' A
#
# COMPACT_ATOMS: atom_id res chain seq x y z
N GLU A 1 10.50 -13.00 -4.13
CA GLU A 1 9.08 -13.17 -3.78
C GLU A 1 8.94 -13.02 -2.28
N VAL A 2 8.21 -12.02 -1.79
CA VAL A 2 8.04 -11.74 -0.35
C VAL A 2 6.61 -12.06 0.03
N ALA A 3 6.41 -12.90 1.04
CA ALA A 3 5.08 -13.23 1.53
C ALA A 3 4.36 -11.95 2.03
N VAL A 4 3.05 -11.85 1.79
CA VAL A 4 2.22 -10.68 2.18
C VAL A 4 2.33 -10.34 3.67
N LYS A 5 2.60 -11.34 4.53
CA LYS A 5 2.89 -11.12 5.96
C LYS A 5 4.22 -10.43 6.22
N SER A 6 5.24 -10.69 5.41
CA SER A 6 6.59 -10.13 5.53
C SER A 6 6.77 -8.81 4.79
N LEU A 7 5.84 -8.47 3.88
CA LEU A 7 5.84 -7.20 3.13
C LEU A 7 5.94 -5.99 4.05
N VAL A 8 5.26 -6.00 5.21
CA VAL A 8 5.31 -4.91 6.19
C VAL A 8 6.70 -4.73 6.81
N ASN A 9 7.46 -5.81 7.02
CA ASN A 9 8.81 -5.74 7.59
C ASN A 9 9.82 -5.28 6.54
N THR A 10 9.74 -5.79 5.30
CA THR A 10 10.55 -5.29 4.18
C THR A 10 10.28 -3.81 3.88
N LEU A 11 9.01 -3.39 3.95
CA LEU A 11 8.64 -1.98 3.88
C LEU A 11 9.15 -1.17 5.07
N LYS A 12 9.44 -1.76 6.22
CA LYS A 12 10.07 -1.05 7.34
C LYS A 12 11.58 -0.96 7.19
N GLU A 13 12.22 -1.96 6.61
CA GLU A 13 13.68 -2.06 6.54
C GLU A 13 14.31 -1.48 5.25
N GLU A 14 13.66 -1.58 4.08
CA GLU A 14 14.30 -1.29 2.77
C GLU A 14 13.57 -0.25 1.90
N SER A 15 12.59 0.47 2.44
CA SER A 15 11.73 1.39 1.65
C SER A 15 12.31 2.77 1.36
N ASP A 16 13.62 2.97 1.54
CA ASP A 16 14.26 4.26 1.25
C ASP A 16 14.20 4.54 -0.27
N GLY A 17 13.29 5.45 -0.66
CA GLY A 17 13.01 5.79 -2.07
C GLY A 17 11.90 4.99 -2.76
N ALA A 18 11.14 4.16 -2.05
CA ALA A 18 9.99 3.46 -2.64
C ALA A 18 8.88 4.46 -3.02
N VAL A 19 8.43 4.43 -4.28
CA VAL A 19 7.37 5.33 -4.79
C VAL A 19 5.99 4.67 -4.87
N ALA A 20 5.95 3.34 -4.91
CA ALA A 20 4.73 2.56 -5.03
C ALA A 20 4.81 1.21 -4.30
N ILE A 21 3.68 0.74 -3.77
CA ILE A 21 3.48 -0.62 -3.25
C ILE A 21 2.51 -1.34 -4.17
N VAL A 22 2.84 -2.56 -4.61
CA VAL A 22 1.96 -3.40 -5.42
C VAL A 22 1.84 -4.78 -4.76
N PHE A 23 0.62 -5.24 -4.50
CA PHE A 23 0.38 -6.57 -3.93
C PHE A 23 -0.98 -7.13 -4.34
N ASP A 24 -1.09 -8.45 -4.47
CA ASP A 24 -2.37 -9.12 -4.76
C ASP A 24 -3.17 -9.33 -3.46
N GLY A 25 -3.77 -8.26 -2.95
CA GLY A 25 -4.50 -8.33 -1.69
C GLY A 25 -5.41 -7.13 -1.41
N VAL A 26 -5.96 -7.13 -0.20
CA VAL A 26 -6.86 -6.07 0.26
C VAL A 26 -6.07 -4.90 0.79
N ILE A 27 -6.36 -3.71 0.28
CA ILE A 27 -5.76 -2.46 0.76
C ILE A 27 -6.43 -2.09 2.08
N SER A 28 -5.70 -2.28 3.19
CA SER A 28 -6.17 -1.97 4.54
C SER A 28 -5.62 -0.63 5.04
N GLN A 29 -6.25 -0.07 6.07
CA GLN A 29 -5.77 1.15 6.74
C GLN A 29 -4.29 1.02 7.17
N ARG A 30 -3.88 -0.14 7.69
CA ARG A 30 -2.49 -0.38 8.12
C ARG A 30 -1.47 -0.26 6.98
N ILE A 31 -1.83 -0.68 5.76
CA ILE A 31 -0.96 -0.51 4.59
C ILE A 31 -0.82 0.98 4.26
N LEU A 32 -1.93 1.73 4.30
CA LEU A 32 -1.92 3.18 4.03
C LEU A 32 -1.14 3.96 5.09
N ASP A 33 -1.29 3.60 6.36
CA ASP A 33 -0.56 4.25 7.46
C ASP A 33 0.95 4.05 7.28
N VAL A 34 1.38 2.81 7.02
CA VAL A 34 2.80 2.50 6.75
C VAL A 34 3.29 3.19 5.47
N SER A 35 2.46 3.24 4.43
CA SER A 35 2.79 3.95 3.19
C SER A 35 3.00 5.44 3.44
N THR A 36 2.15 6.05 4.26
CA THR A 36 2.23 7.46 4.63
C THR A 36 3.48 7.74 5.45
N GLU A 37 3.77 6.92 6.46
CA GLU A 37 4.98 7.03 7.29
C GLU A 37 6.26 6.89 6.44
N LYS A 38 6.22 6.08 5.40
CA LYS A 38 7.34 5.86 4.47
C LYS A 38 7.39 6.83 3.29
N GLY A 39 6.44 7.77 3.18
CA GLY A 39 6.38 8.72 2.08
C GLY A 39 5.99 8.10 0.73
N ILE A 40 5.40 6.90 0.74
CA ILE A 40 4.98 6.20 -0.47
C ILE A 40 3.63 6.76 -0.93
N ARG A 41 3.64 7.30 -2.16
CA ARG A 41 2.49 8.01 -2.74
C ARG A 41 1.52 7.10 -3.49
N THR A 42 1.89 5.87 -3.81
CA THR A 42 1.05 4.98 -4.63
C THR A 42 0.87 3.62 -3.99
N VAL A 43 -0.36 3.14 -3.89
CA VAL A 43 -0.68 1.81 -3.37
C VAL A 43 -1.60 1.11 -4.35
N VAL A 44 -1.16 -0.04 -4.86
CA VAL A 44 -1.90 -0.87 -5.81
C VAL A 44 -2.24 -2.18 -5.13
N GLY A 45 -3.52 -2.56 -5.19
CA GLY A 45 -4.04 -3.78 -4.63
C GLY A 45 -5.18 -4.37 -5.44
N THR A 46 -5.71 -5.49 -4.99
CA THR A 46 -6.79 -6.20 -5.70
C THR A 46 -8.14 -5.56 -5.38
N ARG A 47 -8.34 -5.12 -4.13
CA ARG A 47 -9.58 -4.45 -3.69
C ARG A 47 -9.34 -3.49 -2.54
N LYS A 48 -10.20 -2.48 -2.44
CA LYS A 48 -10.22 -1.55 -1.31
C LYS A 48 -10.85 -2.23 -0.09
N GLY A 49 -10.13 -2.25 1.03
CA GLY A 49 -10.66 -2.70 2.32
C GLY A 49 -11.43 -1.59 3.02
N ASN A 50 -11.70 -1.78 4.31
CA ASN A 50 -12.31 -0.74 5.13
C ASN A 50 -11.27 0.35 5.44
N ILE A 51 -11.37 1.47 4.74
CA ILE A 51 -10.48 2.63 4.90
C ILE A 51 -11.32 3.79 5.41
N THR A 52 -11.05 4.18 6.64
CA THR A 52 -11.74 5.29 7.31
C THR A 52 -11.05 6.61 7.06
N LYS A 53 -9.71 6.60 6.89
CA LYS A 53 -8.93 7.82 6.67
C LYS A 53 -8.07 7.67 5.42
N MET A 54 -8.47 8.37 4.37
CA MET A 54 -7.72 8.46 3.12
C MET A 54 -6.64 9.55 3.26
N PRO A 55 -5.35 9.23 3.15
CA PRO A 55 -4.29 10.23 3.12
C PRO A 55 -4.38 11.06 1.84
N ALA A 56 -4.20 12.38 1.93
CA ALA A 56 -4.32 13.28 0.77
C ALA A 56 -3.22 13.06 -0.29
N ASP A 57 -2.04 12.63 0.15
CA ASP A 57 -0.87 12.42 -0.72
C ASP A 57 -0.74 10.98 -1.25
N ILE A 58 -1.73 10.11 -1.03
CA ILE A 58 -1.69 8.71 -1.48
C ILE A 58 -2.77 8.41 -2.51
N THR A 59 -2.33 7.90 -3.66
CA THR A 59 -3.18 7.35 -4.72
C THR A 59 -3.35 5.86 -4.53
N ILE A 60 -4.60 5.40 -4.57
CA ILE A 60 -4.95 3.99 -4.45
C ILE A 60 -5.45 3.49 -5.80
N TRP A 61 -4.91 2.37 -6.26
CA TRP A 61 -5.38 1.65 -7.43
C TRP A 61 -5.87 0.28 -7.02
N THR A 62 -7.09 -0.06 -7.41
CA THR A 62 -7.63 -1.40 -7.25
C THR A 62 -7.78 -2.07 -8.60
N LYS A 63 -7.98 -3.39 -8.62
CA LYS A 63 -8.26 -4.10 -9.87
C LYS A 63 -9.46 -3.50 -10.60
N GLU A 64 -10.46 -2.99 -9.89
CA GLU A 64 -11.64 -2.35 -10.47
C GLU A 64 -11.32 -1.03 -11.17
N ASP A 65 -10.25 -0.32 -10.77
CA ASP A 65 -9.83 0.92 -11.41
C ASP A 65 -9.03 0.69 -12.72
N LEU A 66 -8.58 -0.55 -12.96
CA LEU A 66 -7.78 -0.93 -14.15
C LEU A 66 -8.61 -1.64 -15.24
N TYR A 67 -9.92 -1.83 -15.04
CA TYR A 67 -10.82 -2.51 -15.97
C TYR A 67 -11.95 -1.60 -16.47
#